data_AF-A0A7T8GX77-F1
#
_entry.id   AF-A0A7T8GX77-F1
#
_cell.length_a   1.000
_cell.length_b   1.000
_cell.length_c   1.000
_cell.angle_alpha   90.00
_cell.angle_beta   90.00
_cell.angle_gamma   90.00
#
_symmetry.space_group_name_H-M   'P 1'
#
loop_
_entity.id
_entity.type
_entity.pdbx_description
1 polymer ?
#
loop_
_entity_poly.entity_id
_entity_poly.type
_entity_poly.pdbx_seq_one_letter_code
_entity_poly.pdbx_strand_id
1 'polypeptide(L)' 'MLRVLASDGKRMHPYWFPKGFRLGAKEYLKVMRDIVKPWMDAKYLAGNYCRQQDGAPGHKAEAV' A
#
# COMPACT_ATOMS: atom_id res chain seq x y z
N MET A 1 9.08 2.44 -5.39
CA MET A 1 8.07 3.48 -5.07
C MET A 1 6.73 2.78 -4.92
N LEU A 2 5.90 3.17 -3.94
CA LEU A 2 4.50 2.71 -3.84
C LEU A 2 3.55 3.86 -4.20
N ARG A 3 2.52 3.55 -4.99
CA ARG A 3 1.45 4.49 -5.34
C ARG A 3 0.11 3.78 -5.24
N VAL A 4 -0.92 4.51 -4.83
CA VAL A 4 -2.32 4.06 -4.82
C VAL A 4 -3.12 5.01 -5.69
N LEU A 5 -3.88 4.43 -6.62
CA LEU A 5 -4.84 5.12 -7.47
C LEU A 5 -6.19 4.44 -7.24
N ALA A 6 -7.19 5.23 -6.88
CA ALA A 6 -8.56 4.75 -6.75
C ALA A 6 -9.33 4.93 -8.07
N SER A 7 -10.44 4.18 -8.21
CA SER A 7 -11.30 4.21 -9.40
C SER A 7 -11.97 5.56 -9.64
N ASP A 8 -12.16 6.36 -8.59
CA ASP A 8 -12.68 7.74 -8.67
C ASP A 8 -11.59 8.77 -9.01
N GLY A 9 -10.38 8.31 -9.38
CA GLY A 9 -9.28 9.15 -9.82
C GLY A 9 -8.45 9.77 -8.68
N LYS A 10 -8.82 9.59 -7.40
CA LYS A 10 -8.02 10.07 -6.28
C LYS A 10 -6.69 9.32 -6.20
N ARG A 11 -5.63 10.06 -5.88
CA ARG A 11 -4.25 9.55 -5.85
C ARG A 11 -3.63 9.80 -4.49
N MET A 12 -3.01 8.77 -3.93
CA MET A 12 -2.13 8.92 -2.78
C MET A 12 -0.82 9.56 -3.24
N HIS A 13 -0.25 10.46 -2.43
CA HIS A 13 1.13 10.90 -2.67
C HIS A 13 2.06 9.69 -2.67
N PRO A 14 3.00 9.58 -3.64
CA PRO A 14 3.86 8.42 -3.74
C PRO A 14 4.72 8.25 -2.49
N TYR A 15 4.80 7.03 -1.98
CA TYR A 15 5.75 6.68 -0.95
C TYR A 15 7.07 6.23 -1.60
N TRP A 16 8.13 6.96 -1.29
CA TRP A 16 9.47 6.69 -1.78
C TRP A 16 10.24 5.83 -0.77
N PHE A 17 10.66 4.65 -1.22
CA PHE A 17 11.58 3.83 -0.44
C PHE A 17 13.00 4.38 -0.58
N PRO A 18 13.85 4.28 0.46
CA PRO A 18 15.25 4.68 0.37
C PRO A 18 15.97 3.95 -0.77
N LYS A 19 17.00 4.59 -1.33
CA LYS A 19 17.80 3.98 -2.40
C LYS A 19 18.47 2.70 -1.90
N GLY A 20 18.40 1.64 -2.70
CA GLY A 20 18.97 0.32 -2.36
C GLY A 20 18.14 -0.49 -1.36
N PHE A 21 17.01 0.04 -0.89
CA PHE A 21 16.13 -0.66 0.03
C PHE A 21 15.47 -1.87 -0.64
N ARG A 22 15.63 -3.06 -0.04
CA ARG A 22 14.93 -4.28 -0.45
C ARG A 22 13.61 -4.38 0.32
N LEU A 23 12.51 -4.33 -0.41
CA LEU A 23 11.17 -4.41 0.15
C LEU A 23 10.81 -5.87 0.46
N GLY A 24 10.76 -6.22 1.74
CA GLY A 24 10.25 -7.49 2.25
C GLY A 24 8.77 -7.42 2.65
N ALA A 25 8.21 -8.56 3.04
CA ALA A 25 6.81 -8.66 3.48
C ALA A 25 6.51 -7.79 4.71
N LYS A 26 7.45 -7.75 5.67
CA LYS A 26 7.32 -6.98 6.91
C LYS A 26 7.28 -5.47 6.65
N GLU A 27 8.21 -4.96 5.85
CA GLU A 27 8.27 -3.53 5.55
C GLU A 27 7.16 -3.10 4.60
N TYR A 28 6.74 -4.00 3.71
CA TYR A 28 5.55 -3.79 2.90
C TYR A 28 4.29 -3.66 3.76
N LEU A 29 4.07 -4.58 4.70
CA LEU A 29 2.93 -4.52 5.62
C LEU A 29 2.97 -3.26 6.49
N LYS A 30 4.16 -2.84 6.93
CA LYS A 30 4.34 -1.59 7.66
C LYS A 30 3.87 -0.38 6.84
N VAL A 31 4.28 -0.26 5.58
CA VAL A 31 3.82 0.83 4.71
C VAL A 31 2.32 0.75 4.45
N MET A 32 1.77 -0.46 4.31
CA MET A 32 0.32 -0.64 4.15
C MET A 32 -0.46 -0.16 5.36
N ARG A 33 -0.03 -0.53 6.57
CA ARG A 33 -0.70 -0.15 7.81
C ARG A 33 -0.52 1.33 8.15
N ASP A 34 0.68 1.85 7.97
CA ASP A 34 1.04 3.17 8.52
C ASP A 34 0.78 4.31 7.51
N ILE A 35 0.74 4.00 6.20
CA ILE A 35 0.60 5.01 5.13
C ILE A 35 -0.65 4.79 4.30
N VAL A 36 -0.83 3.59 3.74
CA VAL A 36 -1.93 3.32 2.81
C VAL A 36 -3.29 3.28 3.51
N LYS A 37 -3.41 2.52 4.60
CA LYS A 37 -4.68 2.37 5.31
C LYS A 37 -5.22 3.71 5.84
N PRO A 38 -4.43 4.57 6.51
CA PRO A 38 -4.93 5.87 6.97
C PRO A 38 -5.38 6.77 5.83
N TRP A 39 -4.68 6.72 4.67
CA TRP A 39 -5.11 7.46 3.49
C TRP A 39 -6.44 6.93 2.94
N MET A 40 -6.63 5.61 2.90
CA MET A 40 -7.91 5.01 2.49
C MET A 40 -9.03 5.36 3.46
N ASP A 41 -8.83 5.20 4.76
CA ASP A 41 -9.83 5.48 5.80
C ASP A 41 -10.27 6.96 5.75
N ALA A 42 -9.33 7.89 5.48
CA ALA A 42 -9.64 9.31 5.36
C ALA A 42 -10.43 9.69 4.09
N LYS A 43 -10.41 8.85 3.04
CA LYS A 43 -11.07 9.13 1.75
C LYS A 43 -12.31 8.27 1.48
N TYR A 44 -12.39 7.10 2.10
CA TYR A 44 -13.42 6.09 1.87
C TYR A 44 -13.95 5.55 3.20
N LEU A 45 -14.69 6.41 3.92
CA LEU A 45 -15.23 6.13 5.27
C LEU A 45 -16.11 4.88 5.34
N ALA A 46 -16.78 4.52 4.23
CA ALA A 46 -17.61 3.32 4.16
C ALA A 46 -16.81 2.01 4.23
N GLY A 47 -15.49 2.04 4.03
CA GLY A 47 -14.64 0.83 4.01
C GLY A 47 -14.90 -0.09 2.81
N ASN A 48 -15.76 0.31 1.87
CA ASN A 48 -16.18 -0.50 0.73
C ASN A 48 -15.17 -0.40 -0.43
N TYR A 49 -13.92 -0.79 -0.19
CA TYR A 49 -12.87 -0.82 -1.20
C TYR A 49 -12.19 -2.18 -1.26
N CYS A 50 -11.82 -2.59 -2.47
CA CYS A 50 -10.98 -3.76 -2.71
C CYS A 50 -9.61 -3.28 -3.21
N ARG A 51 -8.57 -4.04 -2.85
CA ARG A 51 -7.21 -3.75 -3.26
C ARG A 51 -6.78 -4.71 -4.36
N GLN A 52 -6.27 -4.14 -5.45
CA GLN A 52 -5.59 -4.87 -6.50
C GLN A 52 -4.07 -4.64 -6.40
N GLN A 53 -3.30 -5.70 -6.57
CA GLN A 53 -1.84 -5.68 -6.62
C GLN A 53 -1.35 -6.81 -7.52
N ASP A 54 -0.08 -6.76 -7.93
CA ASP A 54 0.55 -7.86 -8.67
C ASP A 54 0.81 -9.09 -7.77
N GLY A 55 1.34 -10.15 -8.38
CA GLY A 55 1.64 -11.41 -7.72
C GLY A 55 3.04 -11.53 -7.11
N ALA A 56 3.78 -10.44 -6.87
CA ALA A 56 5.16 -10.51 -6.37
C ALA A 56 5.24 -11.31 -5.05
N PRO A 57 6.31 -12.09 -4.81
CA PRO A 57 6.40 -12.97 -3.64
C PRO A 57 6.14 -12.27 -2.30
N GLY A 58 6.69 -11.06 -2.11
CA GLY A 58 6.50 -10.27 -0.89
C GLY A 58 5.06 -9.78 -0.67
N HIS A 59 4.22 -9.79 -1.71
CA HIS A 59 2.81 -9.40 -1.62
C HIS A 59 1.88 -10.54 -1.17
N LYS A 60 2.37 -11.78 -1.23
CA LYS A 60 1.65 -13.00 -0.85
C LYS A 60 2.21 -13.66 0.42
N ALA A 61 3.36 -13.21 0.89
CA ALA A 61 4.04 -13.75 2.04
C ALA A 61 3.38 -13.31 3.35
N GLU A 62 3.37 -14.18 4.35
CA GLU A 62 3.08 -13.81 5.73
C GLU A 62 4.20 -12.93 6.28
N ALA A 63 3.83 -11.85 6.95
CA ALA A 63 4.80 -11.00 7.64
C ALA A 63 5.13 -11.64 8.99
N VAL A 64 6.22 -12.42 9.02
CA VAL A 64 6.79 -13.01 10.25
C VAL A 64 7.71 -12.00 10.95
#